data_AF-A0A955UZD7-F1
#
_entry.id   AF-A0A955UZD7-F1
#
_cell.length_a   1.000
_cell.length_b   1.000
_cell.length_c   1.000
_cell.angle_alpha   90.00
_cell.angle_beta   90.00
_cell.angle_gamma   90.00
#
_symmetry.space_group_name_H-M   'P 1'
#
loop_
_entity.id
_entity.type
_entity.pdbx_description
1 polymer ?
#
loop_
_entity_poly.entity_id
_entity_poly.type
_entity_poly.pdbx_seq_one_letter_code
_entity_poly.pdbx_strand_id
1 'polypeptide(L)'
;MAVETAADRAGYFDTEDFGVEATVAPVGGGAAYAVRGILDAESNPLELEGGGFVMARELRFHCATESLANPQKGDAITINGTTYTVVWVQDDGANLAELGLHS
;
A
#
# COMPACT_ATOMS: atom_id res chain seq x y z
N MET A 1 -22.71 3.16 -17.96
CA MET A 1 -22.29 2.01 -17.13
C MET A 1 -22.34 2.46 -15.68
N ALA A 2 -22.86 1.64 -14.77
CA ALA A 2 -22.73 1.92 -13.35
C ALA A 2 -21.27 1.66 -12.95
N VAL A 3 -20.70 2.54 -12.12
CA VAL A 3 -19.40 2.27 -11.50
C VAL A 3 -19.58 1.17 -10.45
N GLU A 4 -18.52 0.42 -10.17
CA GLU A 4 -18.50 -0.64 -9.15
C GLU A 4 -18.90 -0.11 -7.76
N THR A 5 -19.59 -0.93 -6.97
CA THR A 5 -20.02 -0.54 -5.62
C THR A 5 -18.86 -0.61 -4.62
N ALA A 6 -19.05 -0.03 -3.44
CA ALA A 6 -18.07 -0.18 -2.36
C ALA A 6 -17.87 -1.64 -1.94
N ALA A 7 -18.92 -2.46 -2.01
CA ALA A 7 -18.84 -3.89 -1.70
C ALA A 7 -18.02 -4.65 -2.75
N ASP A 8 -18.18 -4.31 -4.03
CA ASP A 8 -17.38 -4.90 -5.11
C ASP A 8 -15.89 -4.59 -4.92
N ARG A 9 -15.56 -3.33 -4.54
CA ARG A 9 -14.17 -2.95 -4.27
C ARG A 9 -13.59 -3.63 -3.02
N ALA A 10 -14.39 -3.77 -1.97
CA ALA A 10 -13.94 -4.44 -0.74
C ALA A 10 -13.56 -5.90 -1.00
N GLY A 11 -14.20 -6.57 -1.97
CA GLY A 11 -13.87 -7.93 -2.38
C GLY A 11 -12.43 -8.08 -2.89
N TYR A 12 -11.83 -7.07 -3.52
CA TYR A 12 -10.42 -7.14 -3.96
C TYR A 12 -9.44 -7.28 -2.80
N PHE A 13 -9.80 -6.77 -1.62
CA PHE A 13 -8.95 -6.79 -0.42
C PHE A 13 -9.33 -7.92 0.54
N ASP A 14 -10.14 -8.88 0.10
CA ASP A 14 -10.46 -10.05 0.91
C ASP A 14 -9.22 -10.90 1.13
N THR A 15 -8.95 -11.22 2.40
CA THR A 15 -7.82 -12.04 2.83
C THR A 15 -7.92 -13.50 2.41
N GLU A 16 -9.11 -13.98 2.02
CA GLU A 16 -9.30 -15.33 1.49
C GLU A 16 -8.98 -15.43 -0.01
N ASP A 17 -8.87 -14.29 -0.72
CA ASP A 17 -8.58 -14.24 -2.15
C ASP A 17 -7.16 -13.69 -2.43
N PHE A 18 -7.00 -12.36 -2.46
CA PHE A 18 -5.75 -11.67 -2.85
C PHE A 18 -5.20 -10.74 -1.76
N GLY A 19 -6.03 -10.39 -0.78
CA GLY A 19 -5.70 -9.46 0.28
C GLY A 19 -4.80 -10.06 1.35
N VAL A 20 -4.16 -9.17 2.10
CA VAL A 20 -3.43 -9.46 3.33
C VAL A 20 -3.87 -8.47 4.41
N GLU A 21 -3.88 -8.94 5.66
CA GLU A 21 -4.09 -8.07 6.81
C GLU A 21 -2.75 -7.46 7.23
N ALA A 22 -2.73 -6.13 7.31
CA ALA A 22 -1.61 -5.33 7.73
C ALA A 22 -1.94 -4.58 9.02
N THR A 23 -0.93 -4.29 9.84
CA THR A 23 -1.06 -3.41 11.00
C THR A 23 -0.24 -2.15 10.78
N VAL A 24 -0.90 -0.99 10.79
CA VAL A 24 -0.26 0.32 10.64
C VAL A 24 -0.06 0.96 12.01
N ALA A 25 1.16 1.37 12.31
CA ALA A 25 1.54 2.13 13.50
C ALA A 25 1.95 3.56 13.07
N PRO A 26 1.18 4.59 13.45
CA PRO A 26 1.48 5.98 13.08
C PRO A 26 2.81 6.47 13.63
N VAL A 27 3.62 7.12 12.80
CA VAL A 27 4.91 7.71 13.20
C VAL A 27 4.76 8.84 14.22
N GLY A 28 3.65 9.58 14.15
CA GLY A 28 3.30 10.64 15.12
C GLY A 28 2.88 10.11 16.50
N GLY A 29 2.88 8.78 16.69
CA GLY A 29 2.30 8.12 17.84
C GLY A 29 0.78 7.95 17.71
N GLY A 30 0.24 6.94 18.40
CA GLY A 30 -1.17 6.56 18.32
C GLY A 30 -1.36 5.06 18.49
N ALA A 31 -2.63 4.64 18.55
CA ALA A 31 -2.95 3.23 18.51
C ALA A 31 -2.69 2.68 17.10
N ALA A 32 -2.04 1.51 17.03
CA ALA A 32 -1.94 0.79 15.78
C ALA A 32 -3.33 0.30 15.35
N TYR A 33 -3.55 0.21 14.04
CA TYR A 33 -4.83 -0.19 13.47
C TYR A 33 -4.63 -1.18 12.33
N ALA A 34 -5.63 -2.03 12.11
CA ALA A 34 -5.61 -3.03 11.05
C ALA A 34 -6.11 -2.43 9.73
N VAL A 35 -5.46 -2.81 8.63
CA VAL A 35 -5.83 -2.43 7.26
C VAL A 35 -5.73 -3.67 6.39
N ARG A 36 -6.73 -3.88 5.52
CA ARG A 36 -6.66 -4.90 4.48
C ARG A 36 -6.22 -4.28 3.17
N GLY A 37 -5.37 -4.98 2.45
CA GLY A 37 -4.85 -4.52 1.18
C GLY A 37 -4.10 -5.59 0.44
N ILE A 38 -3.57 -5.26 -0.73
CA ILE A 38 -2.73 -6.14 -1.54
C ILE A 38 -1.30 -5.63 -1.44
N LEU A 39 -0.37 -6.51 -1.09
CA LEU A 39 1.06 -6.25 -1.17
C LEU A 39 1.56 -6.66 -2.55
N ASP A 40 2.05 -5.70 -3.32
CA ASP A 40 2.66 -5.92 -4.62
C ASP A 40 4.14 -5.52 -4.63
N ALA A 41 4.89 -6.11 -5.55
CA ALA A 41 6.30 -5.82 -5.79
C ALA A 41 6.51 -5.45 -7.26
N GLU A 42 6.25 -4.19 -7.58
CA GLU A 42 6.39 -3.67 -8.93
C GLU A 42 7.87 -3.60 -9.32
N SER A 43 8.19 -4.01 -10.55
CA SER A 43 9.55 -3.96 -11.09
C SER A 43 9.58 -3.02 -12.30
N ASN A 44 10.22 -1.86 -12.12
CA ASN A 44 10.26 -0.80 -13.11
C ASN A 44 11.70 -0.59 -13.62
N PRO A 45 11.91 -0.43 -14.94
CA PRO A 45 13.21 -0.07 -15.47
C PRO A 45 13.54 1.37 -15.10
N LEU A 46 14.64 1.57 -14.39
CA LEU A 46 15.24 2.88 -14.17
C LEU A 46 16.37 3.08 -15.18
N GLU A 47 16.24 4.11 -16.01
CA GLU A 47 17.29 4.52 -16.95
C GLU A 47 18.43 5.21 -16.19
N LEU A 48 19.66 4.75 -16.43
CA LEU A 48 20.87 5.35 -15.90
C LEU A 48 21.41 6.38 -16.88
N GLU A 49 22.01 7.44 -16.34
CA GLU A 49 22.76 8.40 -17.12
C GLU A 49 23.90 7.67 -17.87
N GLY A 50 23.81 7.59 -19.19
CA GLY A 50 24.74 6.82 -20.04
C GLY A 50 24.12 5.65 -20.82
N GLY A 51 22.81 5.42 -20.73
CA GLY A 51 22.08 4.53 -21.64
C GLY A 51 21.98 3.06 -21.20
N GLY A 52 22.04 2.80 -19.89
CA GLY A 52 21.77 1.49 -19.28
C GLY A 52 20.45 1.49 -18.51
N PHE A 53 19.91 0.30 -18.22
CA PHE A 53 18.73 0.15 -17.36
C PHE A 53 19.06 -0.75 -16.17
N VAL A 54 18.55 -0.38 -15.00
CA VAL A 54 18.48 -1.27 -13.82
C VAL A 54 17.02 -1.51 -13.48
N MET A 55 16.68 -2.73 -13.06
CA MET A 55 15.33 -3.03 -12.59
C MET A 55 15.24 -2.63 -11.12
N ALA A 56 14.53 -1.53 -10.84
CA ALA A 56 14.20 -1.13 -9.49
C ALA A 56 12.94 -1.90 -9.06
N ARG A 57 13.00 -2.50 -7.87
CA ARG A 57 11.87 -3.22 -7.28
C ARG A 57 11.29 -2.38 -6.16
N GLU A 58 10.04 -1.96 -6.31
CA GLU A 58 9.32 -1.11 -5.37
C GLU A 58 8.19 -1.91 -4.73
N LEU A 59 8.11 -1.89 -3.40
CA LEU A 59 7.02 -2.52 -2.68
C LEU A 59 5.88 -1.53 -2.55
N ARG A 60 4.67 -1.96 -2.92
CA ARG A 60 3.46 -1.14 -2.91
C ARG A 60 2.36 -1.87 -2.14
N PHE A 61 1.63 -1.13 -1.34
CA PHE A 61 0.47 -1.65 -0.63
C PHE A 61 -0.78 -0.90 -1.06
N HIS A 62 -1.67 -1.61 -1.77
CA HIS A 62 -2.94 -1.08 -2.25
C HIS A 62 -4.05 -1.39 -1.25
N CYS A 63 -4.82 -0.39 -0.85
CA CYS A 63 -5.92 -0.57 0.11
C CYS A 63 -7.03 0.45 -0.13
N ALA A 64 -8.13 0.31 0.60
CA ALA A 64 -9.18 1.32 0.58
C ALA A 64 -8.74 2.59 1.32
N THR A 65 -8.93 3.78 0.72
CA THR A 65 -8.54 5.06 1.33
C THR A 65 -9.15 5.25 2.72
N GLU A 66 -10.40 4.83 2.90
CA GLU A 66 -11.13 4.94 4.18
C GLU A 66 -10.57 4.05 5.30
N SER A 67 -9.80 3.01 4.95
CA SER A 67 -9.12 2.17 5.94
C SER A 67 -7.89 2.85 6.55
N LEU A 68 -7.42 3.94 5.95
CA LEU A 68 -6.27 4.71 6.41
C LEU A 68 -6.74 5.92 7.21
N ALA A 69 -6.39 5.98 8.50
CA ALA A 69 -6.87 7.06 9.37
C ALA A 69 -6.21 8.42 9.06
N ASN A 70 -4.89 8.44 8.91
CA ASN A 70 -4.10 9.61 8.53
C ASN A 70 -2.71 9.13 8.06
N PRO A 71 -2.64 8.46 6.89
CA PRO A 71 -1.43 7.81 6.43
C PRO A 71 -0.36 8.87 6.13
N GLN A 72 0.85 8.65 6.63
CA GLN A 72 1.95 9.57 6.41
C GLN A 72 3.27 8.84 6.17
N LYS A 73 4.19 9.53 5.49
CA LYS A 73 5.56 9.07 5.37
C LYS A 73 6.17 8.87 6.77
N GLY A 74 6.79 7.72 6.96
CA GLY A 74 7.41 7.30 8.22
C GLY A 74 6.55 6.35 9.04
N ASP A 75 5.26 6.18 8.72
CA ASP A 75 4.42 5.18 9.38
C ASP A 75 5.03 3.78 9.21
N ALA A 76 4.95 2.97 10.27
CA ALA A 76 5.38 1.58 10.21
C ALA A 76 4.17 0.71 9.84
N ILE A 77 4.32 -0.15 8.84
CA ILE A 77 3.30 -1.11 8.43
C ILE A 77 3.86 -2.53 8.56
N THR A 78 3.17 -3.38 9.32
CA THR A 78 3.57 -4.78 9.51
C THR A 78 2.65 -5.68 8.72
N ILE A 79 3.22 -6.46 7.80
CA ILE A 79 2.51 -7.36 6.88
C ILE A 79 3.19 -8.72 6.98
N ASN A 80 2.43 -9.78 7.27
CA ASN A 80 2.96 -11.14 7.41
C ASN A 80 4.17 -11.24 8.37
N GLY A 81 4.18 -10.43 9.43
CA GLY A 81 5.25 -10.37 10.43
C GLY A 81 6.50 -9.60 10.00
N THR A 82 6.54 -9.01 8.80
CA THR A 82 7.61 -8.11 8.37
C THR A 82 7.15 -6.67 8.49
N THR A 83 7.95 -5.83 9.16
CA THR A 83 7.68 -4.40 9.31
C THR A 83 8.39 -3.64 8.21
N TYR A 84 7.65 -2.75 7.55
CA TYR A 84 8.11 -1.83 6.54
C TYR A 84 7.83 -0.39 6.98
N THR A 85 8.55 0.55 6.40
CA THR A 85 8.33 1.99 6.54
C THR A 85 7.62 2.52 5.30
N VAL A 86 6.56 3.32 5.51
CA VAL A 86 5.88 4.05 4.44
C VAL A 86 6.77 5.20 3.96
N VAL A 87 7.11 5.22 2.68
CA VAL A 87 7.99 6.26 2.08
C VAL A 87 7.22 7.33 1.31
N TRP A 88 6.06 7.00 0.78
CA TRP A 88 5.12 7.90 0.13
C TRP A 88 3.70 7.36 0.24
N VAL A 89 2.72 8.23 0.08
CA VAL A 89 1.28 7.94 0.14
C VAL A 89 0.62 8.58 -1.06
N GLN A 90 -0.20 7.81 -1.78
CA GLN A 90 -0.96 8.29 -2.92
C GLN A 90 -2.42 7.86 -2.79
N ASP A 91 -3.33 8.83 -2.74
CA ASP A 91 -4.78 8.61 -2.84
C ASP A 91 -5.19 8.83 -4.30
N ASP A 92 -5.93 7.88 -4.88
CA ASP A 92 -6.36 7.94 -6.28
C ASP A 92 -7.62 8.82 -6.47
N GLY A 93 -8.26 9.24 -5.37
CA GLY A 93 -9.49 10.04 -5.38
C GLY A 93 -10.76 9.23 -5.72
N ALA A 94 -10.65 7.92 -5.89
CA ALA A 94 -11.71 6.96 -6.17
C ALA A 94 -11.91 5.94 -5.02
N ASN A 95 -11.38 6.24 -3.83
CA ASN A 95 -11.38 5.42 -2.62
C ASN A 95 -10.37 4.27 -2.61
N LEU A 96 -9.35 4.33 -3.46
CA LEU A 96 -8.17 3.46 -3.34
C LEU A 96 -6.94 4.31 -3.01
N ALA A 97 -6.11 3.77 -2.14
CA ALA A 97 -4.85 4.37 -1.75
C ALA A 97 -3.71 3.38 -1.95
N GLU A 98 -2.55 3.93 -2.24
CA GLU A 98 -1.31 3.21 -2.45
C GLU A 98 -0.24 3.76 -1.51
N LEU A 99 0.45 2.85 -0.82
CA LEU A 99 1.57 3.16 0.05
C LEU A 99 2.85 2.58 -0.54
N GLY A 100 3.84 3.44 -0.77
CA GLY A 100 5.20 2.98 -1.10
C GLY A 100 5.91 2.50 0.15
N LEU A 101 6.53 1.33 0.09
CA LEU A 101 7.13 0.65 1.23
C LEU A 101 8.64 0.42 1.07
N HIS A 102 9.34 0.48 2.19
CA HIS A 102 10.76 0.16 2.32
C HIS A 102 10.98 -0.67 3.60
N SER A 103 11.77 -1.75 3.50
CA SER A 103 12.16 -2.59 4.64
C SER A 103 13.28 -1.97 5.48
#